data_AF-A0AA39HZS2-F1
#
_entry.id   AF-A0AA39HZS2-F1
#
_cell.length_a   1.000
_cell.length_b   1.000
_cell.length_c   1.000
_cell.angle_alpha   90.00
_cell.angle_beta   90.00
_cell.angle_gamma   90.00
#
_symmetry.space_group_name_H-M   'P 1'
#
loop_
_entity.id
_entity.type
_entity.pdbx_description
1 polymer ?
#
loop_
_entity_poly.entity_id
_entity_poly.type
_entity_poly.pdbx_seq_one_letter_code
_entity_poly.pdbx_strand_id
1 'polypeptide(L)'
;MWRLRLYTLFELGLPLLALPAILITLPNIHDTSTRARSFDPVPVYGGFGDIFQSIAGNDQIAKRACGKVPENRNLTVLYYSTLKDAEVLMNKFSARYVNPYTSASFFPLQKVDSIEEMKEILKNDSVKICSRYFGGIEITTLNSTHPVAFHYRIQMSSFFGQWNLNDNWDQIVFTRPTDLSPIPPQPLYWSSGILSVQRALDKAFLTMTNRSIDYELKLQRAPTPAYHNAAHIAVLSSFYRFGFLLIVVVIQTASEVLTEKESGMKAYLAVMGLRPFIFSFSHWLMGFLKAVLPLVVSIAPVLSHMEVIKAVLIAAYVIIYAASIASFSLLMSSILRSSSAVNKIVLLIWSLTVVMCDWDIPVSDAVLALNPTKAFYFAIDAFVTSERIGMFIG
;
A
#
# COMPACT_ATOMS: atom_id res chain seq x y z
N MET A 1 8.19 -45.10 25.94
CA MET A 1 6.84 -45.20 25.32
C MET A 1 5.98 -43.95 25.54
N TRP A 2 5.75 -43.49 26.78
CA TRP A 2 4.91 -42.30 27.06
C TRP A 2 5.40 -41.00 26.41
N ARG A 3 6.72 -40.79 26.38
CA ARG A 3 7.34 -39.62 25.76
C ARG A 3 7.03 -39.48 24.26
N LEU A 4 7.03 -40.60 23.52
CA LEU A 4 6.74 -40.66 22.08
C LEU A 4 5.25 -40.35 21.76
N ARG A 5 4.34 -40.80 22.62
CA ARG A 5 2.90 -40.51 22.51
C ARG A 5 2.57 -39.04 22.80
N LEU A 6 3.25 -38.43 23.77
CA LEU A 6 3.12 -37.00 24.06
C LEU A 6 3.65 -36.16 22.90
N TYR A 7 4.81 -36.51 22.32
CA TYR A 7 5.37 -35.76 21.19
C TYR A 7 4.49 -35.81 19.94
N THR A 8 3.94 -36.98 19.59
CA THR A 8 3.01 -37.10 18.45
C THR A 8 1.72 -36.30 18.66
N LEU A 9 1.23 -36.22 19.91
CA LEU A 9 0.06 -35.42 20.27
C LEU A 9 0.34 -33.91 20.15
N PHE A 10 1.53 -33.45 20.51
CA PHE A 10 1.95 -32.06 20.28
C PHE A 10 2.23 -31.76 18.80
N GLU A 11 2.81 -32.70 18.08
CA GLU A 11 3.21 -32.55 16.67
C GLU A 11 2.01 -32.41 15.73
N LEU A 12 0.96 -33.21 15.95
CA LEU A 12 -0.28 -33.08 15.19
C LEU A 12 -1.24 -32.08 15.84
N GLY A 13 -1.32 -32.09 17.16
CA GLY A 13 -2.31 -31.31 17.92
C GLY A 13 -2.08 -29.82 17.87
N LEU A 14 -0.84 -29.33 17.97
CA LEU A 14 -0.56 -27.89 17.95
C LEU A 14 -0.90 -27.26 16.58
N PRO A 15 -0.49 -27.83 15.43
CA PRO A 15 -0.98 -27.37 14.13
C PRO A 15 -2.49 -27.53 13.95
N LEU A 16 -3.11 -28.57 14.50
CA LEU A 16 -4.56 -28.77 14.43
C LEU A 16 -5.35 -27.74 15.24
N LEU A 17 -4.75 -27.04 16.22
CA LEU A 17 -5.38 -25.90 16.89
C LEU A 17 -5.70 -24.73 15.96
N ALA A 18 -5.13 -24.71 14.74
CA ALA A 18 -5.52 -23.75 13.72
C ALA A 18 -7.00 -23.91 13.31
N LEU A 19 -7.56 -25.12 13.32
CA LEU A 19 -8.98 -25.34 12.99
C LEU A 19 -9.94 -24.62 13.95
N PRO A 20 -9.91 -24.87 15.28
CA PRO A 20 -10.79 -24.14 16.19
C PRO A 20 -10.52 -22.63 16.17
N ALA A 21 -9.28 -22.19 15.97
CA ALA A 21 -8.96 -20.77 15.80
C ALA A 21 -9.66 -20.17 14.56
N ILE A 22 -9.68 -20.87 13.43
CA ILE A 22 -10.38 -20.44 12.21
C ILE A 22 -11.90 -20.47 12.42
N LEU A 23 -12.44 -21.54 12.99
CA LEU A 23 -13.89 -21.66 13.25
C LEU A 23 -14.41 -20.60 14.23
N ILE A 24 -13.58 -20.14 15.18
CA ILE A 24 -13.94 -19.05 16.09
C ILE A 24 -13.76 -17.69 15.42
N THR A 25 -12.73 -17.50 14.59
CA THR A 25 -12.46 -16.18 13.97
C THR A 25 -13.40 -15.88 12.81
N LEU A 26 -13.74 -16.87 11.97
CA LEU A 26 -14.59 -16.67 10.79
C LEU A 26 -15.95 -16.02 11.09
N PRO A 27 -16.72 -16.40 12.14
CA PRO A 27 -17.96 -15.72 12.48
C PRO A 27 -17.77 -14.41 13.27
N ASN A 28 -16.62 -14.22 13.93
CA ASN A 28 -16.36 -13.06 14.80
C ASN A 28 -15.67 -11.89 14.08
N ILE A 29 -15.13 -12.12 12.88
CA ILE A 29 -14.61 -11.03 12.05
C ILE A 29 -15.81 -10.25 11.51
N HIS A 30 -15.96 -9.02 11.99
CA HIS A 30 -16.96 -8.10 11.46
C HIS A 30 -16.77 -7.93 9.95
N ASP A 31 -17.87 -8.02 9.21
CA ASP A 31 -17.86 -7.69 7.80
C ASP A 31 -17.40 -6.24 7.65
N THR A 32 -16.20 -6.07 7.08
CA THR A 32 -15.66 -4.74 6.80
C THR A 32 -16.08 -4.28 5.41
N SER A 33 -17.02 -4.95 4.76
CA SER A 33 -17.53 -4.56 3.45
C SER A 33 -17.99 -3.09 3.48
N THR A 34 -17.61 -2.36 2.43
CA THR A 34 -18.00 -0.96 2.28
C THR A 34 -18.91 -0.87 1.09
N ARG A 35 -20.06 -0.22 1.25
CA ARG A 35 -20.99 0.03 0.14
C ARG A 35 -20.37 0.95 -0.90
N ALA A 36 -20.87 0.85 -2.13
CA ALA A 36 -20.55 1.81 -3.18
C ALA A 36 -20.88 3.22 -2.69
N ARG A 37 -19.99 4.17 -2.98
CA ARG A 37 -20.10 5.53 -2.49
C ARG A 37 -19.81 6.51 -3.61
N SER A 38 -20.76 7.43 -3.81
CA SER A 38 -20.56 8.64 -4.57
C SER A 38 -20.01 9.74 -3.65
N PHE A 39 -19.18 10.61 -4.21
CA PHE A 39 -18.69 11.79 -3.52
C PHE A 39 -19.46 13.02 -3.96
N ASP A 40 -19.73 13.91 -3.01
CA ASP A 40 -20.41 15.16 -3.30
C ASP A 40 -19.48 16.09 -4.09
N PRO A 41 -20.03 16.81 -5.09
CA PRO A 41 -19.25 17.77 -5.86
C PRO A 41 -18.84 18.95 -4.99
N VAL A 42 -17.57 19.33 -5.09
CA VAL A 42 -16.97 20.43 -4.36
C VAL A 42 -16.79 21.63 -5.30
N PRO A 43 -17.39 22.80 -5.01
CA PRO A 43 -17.18 23.99 -5.83
C PRO A 43 -15.77 24.55 -5.62
N VAL A 44 -15.14 24.99 -6.71
CA VAL A 44 -13.85 25.71 -6.68
C VAL A 44 -14.07 27.10 -7.25
N TYR A 45 -13.99 28.12 -6.40
CA TYR A 45 -14.32 29.50 -6.78
C TYR A 45 -13.15 30.22 -7.45
N GLY A 46 -11.92 29.88 -7.07
CA GLY A 46 -10.70 30.59 -7.49
C GLY A 46 -10.69 32.01 -6.93
N GLY A 47 -10.84 32.15 -5.62
CA GLY A 47 -10.91 33.44 -4.94
C GLY A 47 -10.80 33.34 -3.42
N PHE A 48 -11.02 34.46 -2.72
CA PHE A 48 -10.78 34.57 -1.27
C PHE A 48 -11.52 33.52 -0.42
N GLY A 49 -12.72 33.09 -0.84
CA GLY A 49 -13.52 32.08 -0.13
C GLY A 49 -12.82 30.72 0.00
N ASP A 50 -11.98 30.34 -0.97
CA ASP A 50 -11.29 29.05 -0.95
C ASP A 50 -10.19 28.99 0.13
N ILE A 51 -9.65 30.14 0.56
CA ILE A 51 -8.45 30.19 1.44
C ILE A 51 -8.72 29.57 2.81
N PHE A 52 -9.90 29.86 3.36
CA PHE A 52 -10.31 29.44 4.70
C PHE A 52 -11.28 28.26 4.68
N GLN A 53 -11.63 27.76 3.49
CA GLN A 53 -12.51 26.62 3.35
C GLN A 53 -11.74 25.32 3.66
N SER A 54 -12.18 24.61 4.70
CA SER A 54 -11.76 23.24 4.97
C SER A 54 -12.72 22.27 4.28
N ILE A 55 -12.17 21.21 3.69
CA ILE A 55 -12.95 20.24 2.92
C ILE A 55 -12.71 18.86 3.50
N ALA A 56 -13.63 18.42 4.37
CA ALA A 56 -13.76 17.08 4.94
C ALA A 56 -12.50 16.21 4.84
N GLY A 57 -11.48 16.50 5.67
CA GLY A 57 -10.20 15.78 5.72
C GLY A 57 -9.01 16.54 5.15
N ASN A 58 -9.23 17.57 4.33
CA ASN A 58 -8.20 18.46 3.82
C ASN A 58 -8.08 19.74 4.66
N ASP A 59 -6.83 20.11 4.90
CA ASP A 59 -6.45 21.35 5.55
C ASP A 59 -6.75 22.59 4.69
N GLN A 60 -6.97 23.72 5.37
CA GLN A 60 -7.15 25.03 4.72
C GLN A 60 -5.86 25.48 4.04
N ILE A 61 -5.98 26.21 2.92
CA ILE A 61 -4.84 26.82 2.22
C ILE A 61 -4.09 27.78 3.16
N ALA A 62 -4.81 28.50 4.04
CA ALA A 62 -4.24 29.39 5.05
C ALA A 62 -3.22 28.71 5.99
N LYS A 63 -3.32 27.38 6.21
CA LYS A 63 -2.35 26.67 7.05
C LYS A 63 -0.94 26.67 6.45
N ARG A 64 -0.77 26.80 5.12
CA ARG A 64 0.56 26.97 4.49
C ARG A 64 1.28 28.24 4.94
N ALA A 65 0.53 29.29 5.25
CA ALA A 65 1.08 30.52 5.81
C ALA A 65 1.36 30.40 7.33
N CYS A 66 1.26 29.20 7.91
CA CYS A 66 1.35 28.91 9.34
C CYS A 66 0.33 29.68 10.19
N GLY A 67 -0.87 29.88 9.66
CA GLY A 67 -1.91 30.69 10.29
C GLY A 67 -2.12 30.39 11.77
N LYS A 68 -1.63 31.29 12.62
CA LYS A 68 -2.26 31.62 13.89
C LYS A 68 -2.93 32.98 13.68
N VAL A 69 -4.26 32.99 13.69
CA VAL A 69 -5.04 34.21 13.95
C VAL A 69 -4.43 34.81 15.24
N PRO A 70 -3.82 36.01 15.19
CA PRO A 70 -4.31 37.20 14.48
C PRO A 70 -3.35 37.80 13.43
N GLU A 71 -2.23 37.18 13.08
CA GLU A 71 -1.30 37.75 12.10
C GLU A 71 -1.64 37.27 10.68
N ASN A 72 -2.27 38.15 9.90
CA ASN A 72 -2.48 38.03 8.45
C ASN A 72 -1.16 37.80 7.71
N ARG A 73 -0.68 36.55 7.67
CA ARG A 73 0.45 36.17 6.81
C ARG A 73 -0.08 35.84 5.43
N ASN A 74 0.33 36.66 4.47
CA ASN A 74 0.02 36.50 3.06
C ASN A 74 1.08 35.59 2.43
N LEU A 75 0.71 34.87 1.37
CA LEU A 75 1.65 34.07 0.59
C LEU A 75 2.00 34.83 -0.68
N THR A 76 3.22 35.32 -0.81
CA THR A 76 3.60 36.05 -2.03
C THR A 76 3.64 35.09 -3.22
N VAL A 77 3.06 35.50 -4.35
CA VAL A 77 3.13 34.79 -5.62
C VAL A 77 4.21 35.44 -6.47
N LEU A 78 5.24 34.66 -6.79
CA LEU A 78 6.26 35.08 -7.74
C LEU A 78 5.70 34.90 -9.16
N TYR A 79 5.96 35.82 -10.07
CA TYR A 79 5.63 35.62 -11.47
C TYR A 79 6.71 36.13 -12.40
N TYR A 80 6.87 35.43 -13.53
CA TYR A 80 7.77 35.79 -14.61
C TYR A 80 7.00 35.78 -15.92
N SER A 81 7.17 36.84 -16.71
CA SER A 81 6.66 36.94 -18.06
C SER A 81 7.43 38.00 -18.83
N THR A 82 7.70 37.72 -20.10
CA THR A 82 8.22 38.68 -21.08
C THR A 82 7.11 39.49 -21.75
N LEU A 83 5.85 39.11 -21.52
CA LEU A 83 4.67 39.68 -22.18
C LEU A 83 4.14 40.88 -21.39
N LYS A 84 3.81 41.97 -22.10
CA LYS A 84 3.28 43.20 -21.48
C LYS A 84 1.93 42.98 -20.80
N ASP A 85 1.08 42.17 -21.40
CA ASP A 85 -0.29 41.92 -20.90
C ASP A 85 -0.33 40.99 -19.68
N ALA A 86 0.79 40.34 -19.33
CA ALA A 86 0.85 39.46 -18.19
C ALA A 86 0.65 40.19 -16.85
N GLU A 87 1.09 41.44 -16.75
CA GLU A 87 0.87 42.24 -15.54
C GLU A 87 -0.62 42.52 -15.32
N VAL A 88 -1.36 42.79 -16.40
CA VAL A 88 -2.82 42.97 -16.36
C VAL A 88 -3.52 41.69 -15.90
N LEU A 89 -3.10 40.54 -16.45
CA LEU A 89 -3.62 39.23 -16.03
C LEU A 89 -3.37 38.96 -14.55
N MET A 90 -2.13 39.18 -14.09
CA MET A 90 -1.73 38.88 -12.72
C MET A 90 -2.41 39.82 -11.72
N ASN A 91 -2.58 41.10 -12.06
CA ASN A 91 -3.36 42.04 -11.24
C ASN A 91 -4.83 41.59 -11.12
N LYS A 92 -5.45 41.15 -12.22
CA LYS A 92 -6.79 40.56 -12.19
C LYS A 92 -6.84 39.29 -11.34
N PHE A 93 -5.82 38.46 -11.39
CA PHE A 93 -5.70 37.27 -10.54
C PHE A 93 -5.62 37.64 -9.05
N SER A 94 -4.72 38.55 -8.67
CA SER A 94 -4.55 38.94 -7.25
C SER A 94 -5.79 39.63 -6.69
N ALA A 95 -6.50 40.41 -7.51
CA ALA A 95 -7.76 41.05 -7.13
C ALA A 95 -8.84 40.05 -6.65
N ARG A 96 -8.80 38.79 -7.10
CA ARG A 96 -9.78 37.76 -6.70
C ARG A 96 -9.57 37.26 -5.26
N TYR A 97 -8.40 37.51 -4.68
CA TYR A 97 -8.01 37.08 -3.34
C TYR A 97 -7.91 38.25 -2.35
N VAL A 98 -8.50 39.40 -2.71
CA VAL A 98 -8.62 40.55 -1.81
C VAL A 98 -9.59 40.21 -0.68
N ASN A 99 -9.12 40.41 0.56
CA ASN A 99 -9.94 40.26 1.75
C ASN A 99 -11.01 41.36 1.78
N PRO A 100 -12.32 41.02 1.91
CA PRO A 100 -13.40 42.00 1.98
C PRO A 100 -13.26 43.01 3.12
N TYR A 101 -12.58 42.64 4.21
CA TYR A 101 -12.49 43.43 5.44
C TYR A 101 -11.25 44.31 5.50
N THR A 102 -10.11 43.85 4.97
CA THR A 102 -8.82 44.56 5.07
C THR A 102 -8.35 45.15 3.75
N SER A 103 -9.05 44.85 2.64
CA SER A 103 -8.63 45.20 1.27
C SER A 103 -7.22 44.69 0.88
N ALA A 104 -6.58 43.87 1.73
CA ALA A 104 -5.30 43.26 1.43
C ALA A 104 -5.49 41.95 0.66
N SER A 105 -4.68 41.74 -0.37
CA SER A 105 -4.66 40.45 -1.09
C SER A 105 -3.89 39.40 -0.32
N PHE A 106 -4.48 38.21 -0.18
CA PHE A 106 -3.79 37.05 0.40
C PHE A 106 -2.62 36.57 -0.48
N PHE A 107 -2.71 36.79 -1.79
CA PHE A 107 -1.66 36.49 -2.77
C PHE A 107 -1.09 37.78 -3.37
N PRO A 108 -0.25 38.54 -2.62
CA PRO A 108 0.45 39.68 -3.17
C PRO A 108 1.42 39.22 -4.26
N LEU A 109 1.60 40.06 -5.28
CA LEU A 109 2.39 39.75 -6.46
C LEU A 109 3.82 40.29 -6.32
N GLN A 110 4.79 39.51 -6.77
CA GLN A 110 6.16 39.98 -6.97
C GLN A 110 6.66 39.49 -8.33
N LYS A 111 7.00 40.43 -9.20
CA LYS A 111 7.61 40.14 -10.50
C LYS A 111 9.08 39.78 -10.30
N VAL A 112 9.55 38.78 -11.03
CA VAL A 112 10.95 38.32 -11.03
C VAL A 112 11.51 38.48 -12.45
N ASP A 113 12.81 38.76 -12.57
CA ASP A 113 13.45 39.06 -13.85
C ASP A 113 13.88 37.79 -14.61
N SER A 114 14.04 36.65 -13.92
CA SER A 114 14.39 35.36 -14.53
C SER A 114 13.70 34.17 -13.85
N ILE A 115 13.58 33.06 -14.59
CA ILE A 115 13.02 31.81 -14.07
C ILE A 115 13.98 31.16 -13.07
N GLU A 116 15.29 31.30 -13.31
CA GLU A 116 16.36 30.78 -12.47
C GLU A 116 16.33 31.42 -11.08
N GLU A 117 16.19 32.75 -11.02
CA GLU A 117 16.03 33.49 -9.77
C GLU A 117 14.77 33.05 -9.02
N MET A 118 13.65 32.87 -9.73
CA MET A 118 12.41 32.37 -9.13
C MET A 118 12.61 30.99 -8.48
N LYS A 119 13.29 30.07 -9.19
CA LYS A 119 13.58 28.72 -8.66
C LYS A 119 14.50 28.78 -7.44
N GLU A 120 15.48 29.67 -7.42
CA GLU A 120 16.39 29.84 -6.30
C GLU A 120 15.66 30.36 -5.05
N ILE A 121 14.79 31.36 -5.22
CA ILE A 121 13.94 31.89 -4.14
C ILE A 121 13.05 30.79 -3.57
N LEU A 122 12.37 30.02 -4.43
CA LEU A 122 11.49 28.93 -4.01
C LEU A 122 12.24 27.78 -3.33
N LYS A 123 13.45 27.47 -3.79
CA LYS A 123 14.33 26.46 -3.16
C LYS A 123 14.74 26.90 -1.77
N ASN A 124 15.10 28.16 -1.57
CA ASN A 124 15.46 28.68 -0.24
C ASN A 124 14.26 28.71 0.71
N ASP A 125 13.05 29.01 0.22
CA ASP A 125 11.83 29.02 1.04
C ASP A 125 11.38 27.61 1.43
N SER A 126 11.67 26.59 0.61
CA SER A 126 11.28 25.20 0.85
C SER A 126 11.87 24.55 2.11
N VAL A 127 12.95 25.12 2.66
CA VAL A 127 13.61 24.63 3.88
C VAL A 127 12.83 25.00 5.15
N LYS A 128 11.85 25.92 5.05
CA LYS A 128 11.10 26.43 6.20
C LYS A 128 9.78 25.68 6.40
N ILE A 129 9.43 25.49 7.68
CA ILE A 129 8.13 24.93 8.11
C ILE A 129 6.95 25.79 7.62
N CYS A 130 7.18 27.10 7.46
CA CYS A 130 6.21 28.07 6.98
C CYS A 130 6.74 28.69 5.70
N SER A 131 6.01 28.54 4.59
CA SER A 131 6.39 29.17 3.33
C SER A 131 6.02 30.65 3.34
N ARG A 132 6.94 31.51 2.90
CA ARG A 132 6.64 32.92 2.61
C ARG A 132 6.02 33.07 1.23
N TYR A 133 6.37 32.17 0.32
CA TYR A 133 5.88 32.18 -1.05
C TYR A 133 4.90 31.04 -1.28
N PHE A 134 3.84 31.32 -2.05
CA PHE A 134 2.96 30.26 -2.53
C PHE A 134 3.70 29.35 -3.52
N GLY A 135 4.44 29.98 -4.43
CA GLY A 135 5.00 29.38 -5.63
C GLY A 135 5.30 30.45 -6.68
N GLY A 136 5.71 30.00 -7.84
CA GLY A 136 6.04 30.80 -9.01
C GLY A 136 5.11 30.51 -10.18
N ILE A 137 4.75 31.53 -10.94
CA ILE A 137 3.94 31.41 -12.16
C ILE A 137 4.77 31.93 -13.34
N GLU A 138 5.08 31.04 -14.28
CA GLU A 138 5.74 31.36 -15.55
C GLU A 138 4.67 31.44 -16.63
N ILE A 139 4.52 32.60 -17.27
CA ILE A 139 3.58 32.77 -18.40
C ILE A 139 4.39 32.80 -19.68
N THR A 140 4.26 31.75 -20.50
CA THR A 140 5.03 31.60 -21.74
C THR A 140 4.29 32.16 -22.94
N THR A 141 2.96 31.99 -23.00
CA THR A 141 2.13 32.58 -24.05
C THR A 141 0.86 33.16 -23.47
N LEU A 142 0.50 34.33 -23.96
CA LEU A 142 -0.71 35.05 -23.59
C LEU A 142 -1.22 35.79 -24.82
N ASN A 143 -2.23 35.22 -25.47
CA ASN A 143 -2.95 35.86 -26.55
C ASN A 143 -4.44 35.81 -26.25
N SER A 144 -5.01 36.98 -25.94
CA SER A 144 -6.45 37.16 -25.74
C SER A 144 -7.21 37.34 -27.06
N THR A 145 -6.49 37.67 -28.14
CA THR A 145 -7.03 37.84 -29.50
C THR A 145 -6.83 36.57 -30.33
N HIS A 146 -7.61 36.38 -31.39
CA HIS A 146 -7.52 35.15 -32.19
C HIS A 146 -6.13 34.96 -32.83
N PRO A 147 -5.49 33.78 -32.70
CA PRO A 147 -5.93 32.60 -31.94
C PRO A 147 -5.73 32.76 -30.42
N VAL A 148 -6.79 32.48 -29.67
CA VAL A 148 -6.78 32.55 -28.20
C VAL A 148 -5.86 31.46 -27.67
N ALA A 149 -4.80 31.86 -26.97
CA ALA A 149 -3.80 30.94 -26.45
C ALA A 149 -3.31 31.40 -25.07
N PHE A 150 -3.30 30.48 -24.11
CA PHE A 150 -2.78 30.73 -22.77
C PHE A 150 -1.97 29.51 -22.33
N HIS A 151 -0.66 29.70 -22.18
CA HIS A 151 0.24 28.67 -21.66
C HIS A 151 0.98 29.25 -20.46
N TYR A 152 0.88 28.55 -19.34
CA TYR A 152 1.55 28.90 -18.09
C TYR A 152 2.06 27.65 -17.39
N ARG A 153 3.00 27.84 -16.47
CA ARG A 153 3.51 26.78 -15.58
C ARG A 153 3.50 27.30 -14.15
N ILE A 154 3.01 26.46 -13.23
CA ILE A 154 3.03 26.73 -11.80
C ILE A 154 4.20 25.94 -11.21
N GLN A 155 5.16 26.65 -10.60
CA GLN A 155 6.30 26.09 -9.90
C GLN A 155 6.04 26.16 -8.39
N MET A 156 5.96 25.01 -7.73
CA MET A 156 5.69 24.93 -6.30
C MET A 156 7.00 24.79 -5.51
N SER A 157 7.03 25.26 -4.26
CA SER A 157 8.13 24.97 -3.35
C SER A 157 8.14 23.47 -3.01
N SER A 158 9.34 22.87 -2.90
CA SER A 158 9.54 21.41 -2.83
C SER A 158 8.99 20.71 -1.57
N PHE A 159 8.47 21.46 -0.60
CA PHE A 159 7.95 20.92 0.67
C PHE A 159 6.79 19.92 0.48
N PHE A 160 6.14 19.90 -0.69
CA PHE A 160 4.99 19.04 -0.98
C PHE A 160 5.26 18.05 -2.14
N GLY A 161 6.51 17.62 -2.30
CA GLY A 161 7.04 16.89 -3.46
C GLY A 161 6.45 15.51 -3.81
N GLN A 162 5.29 15.12 -3.29
CA GLN A 162 4.60 13.90 -3.72
C GLN A 162 3.43 14.28 -4.63
N TRP A 163 3.74 14.61 -5.87
CA TRP A 163 2.75 14.68 -6.94
C TRP A 163 2.83 13.35 -7.70
N ASN A 164 1.79 12.54 -7.62
CA ASN A 164 1.73 11.26 -8.31
C ASN A 164 1.36 11.48 -9.78
N LEU A 165 2.23 12.19 -10.51
CA LEU A 165 2.05 12.47 -11.94
C LEU A 165 2.40 11.26 -12.82
N ASN A 166 3.11 10.27 -12.25
CA ASN A 166 3.58 9.08 -12.95
C ASN A 166 2.69 7.86 -12.69
N ASP A 167 1.73 7.95 -11.76
CA ASP A 167 0.86 6.82 -11.41
C ASP A 167 -0.34 6.78 -12.35
N ASN A 168 -0.53 5.65 -13.02
CA ASN A 168 -1.71 5.41 -13.81
C ASN A 168 -2.89 5.04 -12.90
N TRP A 169 -4.03 5.69 -13.13
CA TRP A 169 -5.25 5.54 -12.32
C TRP A 169 -5.82 4.10 -12.32
N ASP A 170 -5.55 3.31 -13.36
CA ASP A 170 -6.17 2.01 -13.60
C ASP A 170 -5.90 0.96 -12.50
N GLN A 171 -4.74 1.04 -11.81
CA GLN A 171 -4.40 0.08 -10.75
C GLN A 171 -5.10 0.37 -9.41
N ILE A 172 -5.59 1.60 -9.21
CA ILE A 172 -6.11 2.07 -7.92
C ILE A 172 -7.63 1.84 -7.81
N VAL A 173 -8.32 1.60 -8.94
CA VAL A 173 -9.79 1.41 -8.96
C VAL A 173 -10.26 0.24 -8.09
N PHE A 174 -9.40 -0.78 -7.92
CA PHE A 174 -9.71 -2.00 -7.17
C PHE A 174 -9.18 -2.01 -5.74
N THR A 175 -8.43 -0.97 -5.32
CA THR A 175 -7.96 -0.87 -3.93
C THR A 175 -8.87 0.05 -3.14
N ARG A 176 -9.28 -0.44 -1.95
CA ARG A 176 -10.12 0.34 -1.04
C ARG A 176 -9.41 1.67 -0.75
N PRO A 177 -10.06 2.82 -1.02
CA PRO A 177 -9.47 4.10 -0.63
C PRO A 177 -9.33 4.13 0.90
N THR A 178 -8.16 4.54 1.37
CA THR A 178 -7.88 4.70 2.80
C THR A 178 -8.64 5.87 3.40
N ASP A 179 -9.07 6.81 2.56
CA ASP A 179 -9.75 8.02 2.94
C ASP A 179 -11.18 8.09 2.38
N LEU A 180 -12.06 8.77 3.10
CA LEU A 180 -13.45 9.00 2.72
C LEU A 180 -13.70 10.46 2.30
N SER A 181 -12.64 11.19 2.02
CA SER A 181 -12.68 12.62 1.74
C SER A 181 -13.17 12.88 0.30
N PRO A 182 -14.00 13.91 0.06
CA PRO A 182 -14.44 14.28 -1.30
C PRO A 182 -13.27 14.66 -2.22
N ILE A 183 -12.17 15.14 -1.65
CA ILE A 183 -10.90 15.36 -2.34
C ILE A 183 -9.83 14.53 -1.62
N PRO A 184 -9.01 13.75 -2.32
CA PRO A 184 -7.98 12.95 -1.68
C PRO A 184 -6.99 13.84 -0.91
N PRO A 185 -6.60 13.45 0.32
CA PRO A 185 -5.65 14.22 1.13
C PRO A 185 -4.21 14.15 0.60
N GLN A 186 -3.89 13.12 -0.18
CA GLN A 186 -2.60 12.94 -0.83
C GLN A 186 -2.81 12.48 -2.28
N PRO A 187 -2.15 13.10 -3.28
CA PRO A 187 -1.39 14.35 -3.20
C PRO A 187 -2.20 15.56 -2.70
N LEU A 188 -1.51 16.56 -2.13
CA LEU A 188 -2.12 17.71 -1.44
C LEU A 188 -2.71 18.76 -2.41
N TYR A 189 -3.60 18.37 -3.32
CA TYR A 189 -4.15 19.27 -4.35
C TYR A 189 -4.95 20.45 -3.76
N TRP A 190 -5.77 20.20 -2.72
CA TRP A 190 -6.57 21.25 -2.09
C TRP A 190 -5.74 22.14 -1.17
N SER A 191 -5.09 21.55 -0.18
CA SER A 191 -4.33 22.27 0.86
C SER A 191 -3.11 22.99 0.30
N SER A 192 -2.55 22.54 -0.83
CA SER A 192 -1.53 23.30 -1.55
C SER A 192 -2.06 24.61 -2.13
N GLY A 193 -3.36 24.71 -2.40
CA GLY A 193 -4.01 25.84 -3.04
C GLY A 193 -3.86 25.87 -4.56
N ILE A 194 -3.22 24.86 -5.18
CA ILE A 194 -2.98 24.84 -6.62
C ILE A 194 -4.28 24.88 -7.44
N LEU A 195 -5.32 24.16 -6.97
CA LEU A 195 -6.62 24.09 -7.64
C LEU A 195 -7.31 25.47 -7.68
N SER A 196 -7.24 26.20 -6.56
CA SER A 196 -7.79 27.56 -6.48
C SER A 196 -7.01 28.51 -7.38
N VAL A 197 -5.67 28.48 -7.33
CA VAL A 197 -4.81 29.37 -8.13
C VAL A 197 -4.99 29.12 -9.63
N GLN A 198 -5.02 27.86 -10.05
CA GLN A 198 -5.31 27.50 -11.44
C GLN A 198 -6.67 28.04 -11.88
N ARG A 199 -7.72 27.82 -11.08
CA ARG A 199 -9.06 28.34 -11.37
C ARG A 199 -9.09 29.88 -11.48
N ALA A 200 -8.34 30.56 -10.61
CA ALA A 200 -8.27 32.01 -10.61
C ALA A 200 -7.53 32.56 -11.85
N LEU A 201 -6.45 31.91 -12.29
CA LEU A 201 -5.75 32.26 -13.53
C LEU A 201 -6.66 32.08 -14.76
N ASP A 202 -7.36 30.95 -14.85
CA ASP A 202 -8.28 30.67 -15.96
C ASP A 202 -9.40 31.70 -16.01
N LYS A 203 -10.02 32.03 -14.87
CA LYS A 203 -11.04 33.08 -14.80
C LYS A 203 -10.46 34.46 -15.14
N ALA A 204 -9.26 34.80 -14.66
CA ALA A 204 -8.62 36.06 -14.99
C ALA A 204 -8.37 36.17 -16.51
N PHE A 205 -7.89 35.11 -17.14
CA PHE A 205 -7.68 35.05 -18.59
C PHE A 205 -8.99 35.16 -19.37
N LEU A 206 -10.03 34.42 -18.98
CA LEU A 206 -11.35 34.50 -19.61
C LEU A 206 -11.93 35.92 -19.56
N THR A 207 -11.75 36.65 -18.46
CA THR A 207 -12.18 38.06 -18.37
C THR A 207 -11.39 39.01 -19.28
N MET A 208 -10.18 38.63 -19.72
CA MET A 208 -9.42 39.41 -20.71
C MET A 208 -9.89 39.15 -22.14
N THR A 209 -10.46 37.97 -22.40
CA THR A 209 -10.98 37.61 -23.73
C THR A 209 -12.38 38.17 -24.02
N ASN A 210 -12.99 38.92 -23.10
CA ASN A 210 -14.41 39.34 -23.14
C ASN A 210 -15.41 38.16 -23.31
N ARG A 211 -14.97 36.92 -23.09
CA ARG A 211 -15.80 35.71 -23.08
C ARG A 211 -16.08 35.29 -21.64
N SER A 212 -16.66 36.19 -20.85
CA SER A 212 -17.03 35.90 -19.46
C SER A 212 -18.18 34.89 -19.43
N ILE A 213 -17.86 33.61 -19.50
CA ILE A 213 -18.82 32.54 -19.23
C ILE A 213 -18.80 32.34 -17.71
N ASP A 214 -19.89 32.71 -17.05
CA ASP A 214 -20.06 32.40 -15.64
C ASP A 214 -20.51 30.94 -15.50
N TYR A 215 -19.55 30.05 -15.34
CA TYR A 215 -19.82 28.66 -15.03
C TYR A 215 -19.21 28.30 -13.68
N GLU A 216 -19.96 27.50 -12.93
CA GLU A 216 -19.51 26.94 -11.66
C GLU A 216 -18.65 25.71 -11.96
N LEU A 217 -17.36 25.75 -11.58
CA LEU A 217 -16.50 24.57 -11.68
C LEU A 217 -16.66 23.77 -10.38
N LYS A 218 -17.10 22.52 -10.53
CA LYS A 218 -17.20 21.56 -9.43
C LYS A 218 -16.21 20.44 -9.66
N LEU A 219 -15.43 20.12 -8.64
CA LEU A 219 -14.59 18.94 -8.61
C LEU A 219 -15.37 17.81 -7.95
N GLN A 220 -15.42 16.67 -8.61
CA GLN A 220 -16.05 15.47 -8.07
C GLN A 220 -15.07 14.32 -8.17
N ARG A 221 -14.77 13.70 -7.03
CA ARG A 221 -13.99 12.46 -7.00
C ARG A 221 -14.80 11.35 -7.66
N ALA A 222 -14.10 10.50 -8.42
CA ALA A 222 -14.70 9.30 -9.00
C ALA A 222 -15.38 8.46 -7.90
N PRO A 223 -16.58 7.92 -8.14
CA PRO A 223 -17.27 7.08 -7.17
C PRO A 223 -16.43 5.85 -6.87
N THR A 224 -16.48 5.39 -5.62
CA THR A 224 -15.80 4.16 -5.21
C THR A 224 -16.78 3.00 -5.25
N PRO A 225 -16.40 1.86 -5.84
CA PRO A 225 -17.27 0.68 -5.90
C PRO A 225 -17.51 0.10 -4.50
N ALA A 226 -18.47 -0.83 -4.39
CA ALA A 226 -18.69 -1.56 -3.16
C ALA A 226 -17.55 -2.57 -2.95
N TYR A 227 -16.79 -2.46 -1.86
CA TYR A 227 -15.72 -3.41 -1.55
C TYR A 227 -16.26 -4.53 -0.66
N HIS A 228 -16.25 -5.75 -1.16
CA HIS A 228 -16.56 -6.94 -0.37
C HIS A 228 -15.29 -7.45 0.32
N ASN A 229 -15.22 -7.29 1.64
CA ASN A 229 -14.14 -7.83 2.47
C ASN A 229 -14.74 -8.84 3.44
N ALA A 230 -15.16 -9.97 2.90
CA ALA A 230 -15.71 -11.07 3.68
C ALA A 230 -14.65 -11.62 4.65
N ALA A 231 -15.10 -12.14 5.79
CA ALA A 231 -14.24 -12.70 6.83
C ALA A 231 -13.27 -13.78 6.31
N HIS A 232 -13.73 -14.61 5.37
CA HIS A 232 -12.92 -15.68 4.77
C HIS A 232 -11.70 -15.14 4.00
N ILE A 233 -11.77 -13.93 3.43
CA ILE A 233 -10.66 -13.28 2.71
C ILE A 233 -9.60 -12.79 3.69
N ALA A 234 -10.02 -12.24 4.82
CA ALA A 234 -9.10 -11.84 5.88
C ALA A 234 -8.36 -13.05 6.45
N VAL A 235 -9.08 -14.14 6.73
CA VAL A 235 -8.49 -15.40 7.18
C VAL A 235 -7.53 -15.97 6.14
N LEU A 236 -7.92 -16.01 4.86
CA LEU A 236 -7.08 -16.49 3.77
C LEU A 236 -5.79 -15.67 3.67
N SER A 237 -5.89 -14.33 3.70
CA SER A 237 -4.72 -13.44 3.62
C SER A 237 -3.69 -13.67 4.74
N SER A 238 -4.15 -14.09 5.93
CA SER A 238 -3.29 -14.38 7.08
C SER A 238 -2.87 -15.85 7.16
N PHE A 239 -3.30 -16.71 6.22
CA PHE A 239 -3.13 -18.15 6.34
C PHE A 239 -1.67 -18.60 6.33
N TYR A 240 -0.76 -17.88 5.64
CA TYR A 240 0.68 -18.17 5.66
C TYR A 240 1.29 -18.11 7.08
N ARG A 241 0.69 -17.32 8.00
CA ARG A 241 1.15 -17.20 9.40
C ARG A 241 0.98 -18.50 10.18
N PHE A 242 0.10 -19.41 9.75
CA PHE A 242 0.02 -20.76 10.31
C PHE A 242 1.31 -21.57 10.10
N GLY A 243 2.23 -21.11 9.23
CA GLY A 243 3.59 -21.61 9.16
C GLY A 243 4.31 -21.60 10.51
N PHE A 244 3.99 -20.68 11.44
CA PHE A 244 4.55 -20.70 12.81
C PHE A 244 4.18 -21.97 13.58
N LEU A 245 2.96 -22.50 13.42
CA LEU A 245 2.54 -23.72 14.11
C LEU A 245 3.26 -24.95 13.57
N LEU A 246 3.65 -24.93 12.30
CA LEU A 246 4.36 -26.02 11.62
C LEU A 246 5.83 -26.12 12.01
N ILE A 247 6.35 -25.18 12.80
CA ILE A 247 7.73 -25.22 13.30
C ILE A 247 8.03 -26.50 14.08
N VAL A 248 7.04 -27.00 14.83
CA VAL A 248 7.17 -28.24 15.60
C VAL A 248 7.34 -29.44 14.67
N VAL A 249 6.59 -29.47 13.56
CA VAL A 249 6.69 -30.52 12.54
C VAL A 249 8.08 -30.50 11.90
N VAL A 250 8.60 -29.32 11.54
CA VAL A 250 9.93 -29.18 10.93
C VAL A 250 11.04 -29.63 11.90
N ILE A 251 10.99 -29.15 13.14
CA ILE A 251 12.00 -29.49 14.16
C ILE A 251 11.99 -31.00 14.44
N GLN A 252 10.81 -31.57 14.64
CA GLN A 252 10.66 -32.97 15.02
C GLN A 252 11.11 -33.91 13.90
N THR A 253 10.66 -33.67 12.66
CA THR A 253 11.06 -34.49 11.51
C THR A 253 12.56 -34.40 11.24
N ALA A 254 13.15 -33.20 11.31
CA ALA A 254 14.60 -33.04 11.14
C ALA A 254 15.41 -33.69 12.28
N SER A 255 14.91 -33.63 13.52
CA SER A 255 15.54 -34.27 14.67
C SER A 255 15.43 -35.80 14.63
N GLU A 256 14.29 -36.36 14.24
CA GLU A 256 14.09 -37.80 14.08
C GLU A 256 15.11 -38.38 13.09
N VAL A 257 15.24 -37.77 11.91
CA VAL A 257 16.24 -38.16 10.89
C VAL A 257 17.66 -38.14 11.45
N LEU A 258 18.01 -37.12 12.24
CA LEU A 258 19.34 -37.00 12.81
C LEU A 258 19.60 -37.97 13.95
N THR A 259 18.63 -38.24 14.82
CA THR A 259 18.77 -39.26 15.87
C THR A 259 18.96 -40.66 15.30
N GLU A 260 18.28 -40.99 14.20
CA GLU A 260 18.49 -42.26 13.49
C GLU A 260 19.84 -42.32 12.77
N LYS A 261 20.34 -41.17 12.29
CA LYS A 261 21.69 -41.07 11.71
C LYS A 261 22.78 -41.21 12.78
N GLU A 262 22.61 -40.57 13.94
CA GLU A 262 23.54 -40.63 15.09
C GLU A 262 23.61 -42.03 15.70
N SER A 263 22.48 -42.73 15.80
CA SER A 263 22.43 -44.11 16.30
C SER A 263 22.99 -45.15 15.31
N GLY A 264 23.40 -44.73 14.11
CA GLY A 264 23.90 -45.64 13.07
C GLY A 264 22.81 -46.47 12.39
N MET A 265 21.53 -46.22 12.67
CA MET A 265 20.40 -46.96 12.09
C MET A 265 20.41 -46.89 10.56
N LYS A 266 20.75 -45.73 9.98
CA LYS A 266 20.90 -45.57 8.53
C LYS A 266 21.96 -46.50 7.93
N ALA A 267 23.11 -46.65 8.60
CA ALA A 267 24.19 -47.52 8.16
C ALA A 267 23.80 -49.00 8.31
N TYR A 268 23.14 -49.34 9.41
CA TYR A 268 22.59 -50.67 9.66
C TYR A 268 21.59 -51.10 8.58
N LEU A 269 20.61 -50.24 8.24
CA LEU A 269 19.62 -50.51 7.20
C LEU A 269 20.26 -50.63 5.80
N ALA A 270 21.33 -49.87 5.53
CA ALA A 270 22.08 -50.01 4.28
C ALA A 270 22.76 -51.38 4.17
N VAL A 271 23.31 -51.91 5.27
CA VAL A 271 23.87 -53.27 5.32
C VAL A 271 22.79 -54.34 5.16
N MET A 272 21.56 -54.08 5.62
CA MET A 272 20.40 -54.93 5.38
C MET A 272 19.84 -54.87 3.95
N GLY A 273 20.48 -54.12 3.04
CA GLY A 273 20.09 -54.03 1.64
C GLY A 273 19.10 -52.90 1.33
N LEU A 274 18.78 -52.02 2.29
CA LEU A 274 17.93 -50.86 2.03
C LEU A 274 18.71 -49.79 1.26
N ARG A 275 18.14 -49.30 0.15
CA ARG A 275 18.74 -48.19 -0.60
C ARG A 275 18.67 -46.88 0.22
N PRO A 276 19.74 -46.06 0.26
CA PRO A 276 19.76 -44.81 1.03
C PRO A 276 18.64 -43.82 0.69
N PHE A 277 18.16 -43.81 -0.56
CA PHE A 277 17.05 -42.97 -0.99
C PHE A 277 15.73 -43.35 -0.30
N ILE A 278 15.47 -44.64 -0.07
CA ILE A 278 14.22 -45.12 0.55
C ILE A 278 14.12 -44.61 1.99
N PHE A 279 15.24 -44.58 2.70
CA PHE A 279 15.34 -44.01 4.06
C PHE A 279 14.98 -42.51 4.08
N SER A 280 15.52 -41.72 3.13
CA SER A 280 15.18 -40.30 3.05
C SER A 280 13.73 -40.08 2.62
N PHE A 281 13.22 -40.90 1.69
CA PHE A 281 11.85 -40.80 1.21
C PHE A 281 10.81 -41.18 2.27
N SER A 282 11.08 -42.16 3.13
CA SER A 282 10.17 -42.52 4.23
C SER A 282 10.00 -41.37 5.22
N HIS A 283 11.11 -40.71 5.58
CA HIS A 283 11.09 -39.52 6.45
C HIS A 283 10.44 -38.32 5.77
N TRP A 284 10.67 -38.13 4.47
CA TRP A 284 9.96 -37.12 3.68
C TRP A 284 8.45 -37.34 3.71
N LEU A 285 8.00 -38.56 3.44
CA LEU A 285 6.58 -38.92 3.38
C LEU A 285 5.90 -38.73 4.74
N MET A 286 6.58 -39.13 5.82
CA MET A 286 6.06 -38.95 7.17
C MET A 286 5.95 -37.46 7.54
N GLY A 287 6.98 -36.65 7.25
CA GLY A 287 6.93 -35.21 7.45
C GLY A 287 5.87 -34.52 6.59
N PHE A 288 5.70 -34.97 5.35
CA PHE A 288 4.65 -34.49 4.45
C PHE A 288 3.26 -34.77 5.02
N LEU A 289 2.99 -36.00 5.47
CA LEU A 289 1.69 -36.36 6.08
C LEU A 289 1.41 -35.55 7.35
N LYS A 290 2.43 -35.38 8.20
CA LYS A 290 2.35 -34.56 9.42
C LYS A 290 2.06 -33.08 9.12
N ALA A 291 2.50 -32.55 7.99
CA ALA A 291 2.25 -31.16 7.57
C ALA A 291 0.93 -30.97 6.80
N VAL A 292 0.59 -31.89 5.89
CA VAL A 292 -0.56 -31.74 4.98
C VAL A 292 -1.89 -31.90 5.73
N LEU A 293 -1.97 -32.82 6.68
CA LEU A 293 -3.19 -33.07 7.46
C LEU A 293 -3.69 -31.81 8.19
N PRO A 294 -2.88 -31.14 9.05
CA PRO A 294 -3.35 -29.93 9.71
C PRO A 294 -3.64 -28.80 8.72
N LEU A 295 -2.81 -28.62 7.69
CA LEU A 295 -3.02 -27.57 6.70
C LEU A 295 -4.33 -27.73 5.92
N VAL A 296 -4.63 -28.94 5.44
CA VAL A 296 -5.88 -29.23 4.70
C VAL A 296 -7.10 -29.10 5.60
N VAL A 297 -7.02 -29.61 6.83
CA VAL A 297 -8.11 -29.50 7.81
C VAL A 297 -8.39 -28.03 8.14
N SER A 298 -7.34 -27.22 8.33
CA SER A 298 -7.49 -25.80 8.65
C SER A 298 -8.00 -24.95 7.50
N ILE A 299 -7.62 -25.23 6.26
CA ILE A 299 -8.10 -24.45 5.10
C ILE A 299 -9.51 -24.85 4.67
N ALA A 300 -9.98 -26.07 4.97
CA ALA A 300 -11.26 -26.60 4.49
C ALA A 300 -12.48 -25.69 4.77
N PRO A 301 -12.66 -25.09 5.97
CA PRO A 301 -13.75 -24.15 6.22
C PRO A 301 -13.69 -22.92 5.31
N VAL A 302 -12.49 -22.41 5.03
CA VAL A 302 -12.27 -21.24 4.18
C VAL A 302 -12.60 -21.56 2.72
N LEU A 303 -12.22 -22.76 2.24
CA LEU A 303 -12.51 -23.19 0.87
C LEU A 303 -14.01 -23.27 0.54
N SER A 304 -14.84 -23.60 1.54
CA SER A 304 -16.30 -23.69 1.35
C SER A 304 -16.99 -22.34 1.13
N HIS A 305 -16.30 -21.23 1.42
CA HIS A 305 -16.82 -19.87 1.29
C HIS A 305 -16.24 -19.12 0.07
N MET A 306 -15.45 -19.78 -0.78
CA MET A 306 -14.88 -19.16 -1.98
C MET A 306 -15.91 -19.16 -3.11
N GLU A 307 -16.04 -18.04 -3.81
CA GLU A 307 -17.06 -17.81 -4.84
C GLU A 307 -16.46 -17.75 -6.25
N VAL A 308 -15.28 -17.14 -6.40
CA VAL A 308 -14.66 -16.86 -7.72
C VAL A 308 -13.61 -17.93 -8.07
N ILE A 309 -12.68 -18.20 -7.15
CA ILE A 309 -11.56 -19.12 -7.39
C ILE A 309 -11.98 -20.55 -7.08
N LYS A 310 -11.59 -21.47 -7.98
CA LYS A 310 -11.79 -22.90 -7.77
C LYS A 310 -11.01 -23.37 -6.53
N ALA A 311 -11.74 -23.86 -5.52
CA ALA A 311 -11.18 -24.40 -4.27
C ALA A 311 -10.07 -25.44 -4.48
N VAL A 312 -10.15 -26.23 -5.57
CA VAL A 312 -9.13 -27.23 -5.95
C VAL A 312 -7.75 -26.61 -6.18
N LEU A 313 -7.70 -25.40 -6.75
CA LEU A 313 -6.44 -24.70 -7.02
C LEU A 313 -5.74 -24.30 -5.72
N ILE A 314 -6.49 -23.73 -4.78
CA ILE A 314 -5.96 -23.34 -3.46
C ILE A 314 -5.49 -24.59 -2.70
N ALA A 315 -6.28 -25.67 -2.71
CA ALA A 315 -5.91 -26.93 -2.09
C ALA A 315 -4.62 -27.53 -2.68
N ALA A 316 -4.42 -27.45 -3.99
CA ALA A 316 -3.19 -27.89 -4.64
C ALA A 316 -1.96 -27.11 -4.15
N TYR A 317 -2.05 -25.79 -4.02
CA TYR A 317 -0.94 -24.97 -3.50
C TYR A 317 -0.65 -25.24 -2.02
N VAL A 318 -1.67 -25.53 -1.20
CA VAL A 318 -1.50 -25.96 0.19
C VAL A 318 -0.74 -27.29 0.27
N ILE A 319 -1.05 -28.25 -0.61
CA ILE A 319 -0.33 -29.53 -0.69
C ILE A 319 1.13 -29.32 -1.13
N ILE A 320 1.38 -28.45 -2.11
CA ILE A 320 2.74 -28.10 -2.56
C ILE A 320 3.53 -27.44 -1.43
N TYR A 321 2.89 -26.58 -0.63
CA TYR A 321 3.52 -25.98 0.54
C TYR A 321 3.89 -27.04 1.59
N ALA A 322 3.00 -28.00 1.87
CA ALA A 322 3.31 -29.13 2.75
C ALA A 322 4.50 -29.97 2.26
N ALA A 323 4.59 -30.22 0.95
CA ALA A 323 5.74 -30.90 0.35
C ALA A 323 7.05 -30.09 0.49
N SER A 324 6.96 -28.76 0.42
CA SER A 324 8.09 -27.86 0.62
C SER A 324 8.60 -27.89 2.07
N ILE A 325 7.69 -27.96 3.04
CA ILE A 325 8.02 -28.11 4.47
C ILE A 325 8.79 -29.41 4.73
N ALA A 326 8.30 -30.53 4.19
CA ALA A 326 8.97 -31.82 4.34
C ALA A 326 10.38 -31.80 3.71
N SER A 327 10.51 -31.17 2.54
CA SER A 327 11.78 -31.02 1.83
C SER A 327 12.76 -30.13 2.60
N PHE A 328 12.29 -29.02 3.17
CA PHE A 328 13.08 -28.13 4.02
C PHE A 328 13.58 -28.84 5.28
N SER A 329 12.75 -29.66 5.91
CA SER A 329 13.12 -30.45 7.09
C SER A 329 14.25 -31.43 6.79
N LEU A 330 14.20 -32.10 5.63
CA LEU A 330 15.29 -32.97 5.17
C LEU A 330 16.56 -32.21 4.83
N LEU A 331 16.45 -31.04 4.20
CA LEU A 331 17.60 -30.17 3.91
C LEU A 331 18.33 -29.80 5.22
N MET A 332 17.58 -29.36 6.23
CA MET A 332 18.14 -29.03 7.54
C MET A 332 18.79 -30.23 8.23
N SER A 333 18.18 -31.42 8.14
CA SER A 333 18.76 -32.66 8.66
C SER A 333 20.06 -33.09 7.95
N SER A 334 20.26 -32.63 6.71
CA SER A 334 21.44 -32.95 5.91
C SER A 334 22.62 -32.01 6.22
N ILE A 335 22.32 -30.73 6.47
CA ILE A 335 23.32 -29.69 6.81
C ILE A 335 23.80 -29.85 8.26
N LEU A 336 22.87 -30.12 9.18
CA LEU A 336 23.18 -30.20 10.60
C LEU A 336 23.69 -31.59 10.98
N ARG A 337 24.59 -31.64 11.97
CA ARG A 337 25.24 -32.89 12.41
C ARG A 337 24.72 -33.43 13.75
N SER A 338 23.95 -32.63 14.48
CA SER A 338 23.42 -33.01 15.80
C SER A 338 21.95 -32.64 15.96
N SER A 339 21.13 -33.51 16.57
CA SER A 339 19.73 -33.19 16.91
C SER A 339 19.59 -31.97 17.83
N SER A 340 20.54 -31.75 18.75
CA SER A 340 20.56 -30.55 19.61
C SER A 340 20.74 -29.26 18.80
N ALA A 341 21.57 -29.30 17.75
CA ALA A 341 21.79 -28.16 16.86
C ALA A 341 20.55 -27.86 16.02
N VAL A 342 19.82 -28.89 15.57
CA VAL A 342 18.55 -28.76 14.83
C VAL A 342 17.54 -27.95 15.61
N ASN A 343 17.28 -28.34 16.86
CA ASN A 343 16.26 -27.69 17.68
C ASN A 343 16.51 -26.18 17.85
N LYS A 344 17.77 -25.75 17.90
CA LYS A 344 18.14 -24.32 18.03
C LYS A 344 18.14 -23.59 16.69
N ILE A 345 18.79 -24.17 15.68
CA ILE A 345 19.03 -23.51 14.39
C ILE A 345 17.74 -23.48 13.55
N VAL A 346 16.99 -24.58 13.50
CA VAL A 346 15.71 -24.64 12.75
C VAL A 346 14.68 -23.71 13.37
N LEU A 347 14.62 -23.62 14.70
CA LEU A 347 13.74 -22.68 15.39
C LEU A 347 13.99 -21.24 14.93
N LEU A 348 15.26 -20.82 14.85
CA LEU A 348 15.64 -19.49 14.40
C LEU A 348 15.36 -19.28 12.91
N ILE A 349 15.83 -20.20 12.05
CA ILE A 349 15.70 -20.05 10.59
C ILE A 349 14.24 -20.07 10.16
N TRP A 350 13.44 -21.01 10.69
CA TRP A 350 12.02 -21.11 10.33
C TRP A 350 11.24 -19.88 10.80
N SER A 351 11.47 -19.42 12.04
CA SER A 351 10.83 -18.19 12.53
C SER A 351 11.18 -16.99 11.66
N LEU A 352 12.46 -16.86 11.27
CA LEU A 352 12.91 -15.81 10.36
C LEU A 352 12.19 -15.89 9.01
N THR A 353 11.98 -17.09 8.46
CA THR A 353 11.26 -17.24 7.17
C THR A 353 9.83 -16.69 7.21
N VAL A 354 9.14 -16.82 8.35
CA VAL A 354 7.78 -16.27 8.48
C VAL A 354 7.81 -14.76 8.70
N VAL A 355 8.72 -14.26 9.56
CA VAL A 355 8.86 -12.80 9.82
C VAL A 355 9.26 -12.03 8.56
N MET A 356 10.12 -12.60 7.71
CA MET A 356 10.50 -12.00 6.42
C MET A 356 9.33 -11.88 5.43
N CYS A 357 8.17 -12.48 5.71
CA CYS A 357 6.97 -12.24 4.90
C CYS A 357 6.36 -10.87 5.19
N ASP A 358 6.40 -10.42 6.46
CA ASP A 358 5.79 -9.17 6.93
C ASP A 358 6.72 -7.96 6.82
N TRP A 359 8.03 -8.17 6.83
CA TRP A 359 9.01 -7.09 6.75
C TRP A 359 9.54 -6.96 5.32
N ASP A 360 9.43 -5.76 4.75
CA ASP A 360 10.13 -5.35 3.52
C ASP A 360 11.62 -5.15 3.82
N ILE A 361 12.29 -6.23 4.23
CA ILE A 361 13.74 -6.23 4.40
C ILE A 361 14.34 -6.18 2.99
N PRO A 362 15.26 -5.25 2.70
CA PRO A 362 15.95 -5.16 1.41
C PRO A 362 16.96 -6.31 1.28
N VAL A 363 16.45 -7.53 1.14
CA VAL A 363 17.23 -8.73 0.82
C VAL A 363 17.10 -8.97 -0.67
N SER A 364 18.17 -9.44 -1.31
CA SER A 364 18.12 -9.84 -2.72
C SER A 364 16.95 -10.78 -3.00
N ASP A 365 16.21 -10.53 -4.08
CA ASP A 365 15.08 -11.35 -4.54
C ASP A 365 15.43 -12.83 -4.66
N ALA A 366 16.70 -13.15 -4.94
CA ALA A 366 17.21 -14.52 -5.01
C ALA A 366 17.11 -15.26 -3.65
N VAL A 367 17.31 -14.56 -2.53
CA VAL A 367 17.20 -15.15 -1.19
C VAL A 367 15.74 -15.31 -0.79
N LEU A 368 14.88 -14.37 -1.20
CA LEU A 368 13.43 -14.47 -0.99
C LEU A 368 12.81 -15.63 -1.77
N ALA A 369 13.32 -15.93 -2.97
CA ALA A 369 12.88 -17.07 -3.77
C ALA A 369 13.16 -18.44 -3.11
N LEU A 370 14.16 -18.52 -2.23
CA LEU A 370 14.49 -19.75 -1.48
C LEU A 370 13.57 -19.97 -0.27
N ASN A 371 12.76 -18.99 0.11
CA ASN A 371 11.86 -19.09 1.25
C ASN A 371 10.51 -19.70 0.85
N PRO A 372 10.19 -20.95 1.26
CA PRO A 372 8.93 -21.59 0.90
C PRO A 372 7.71 -20.86 1.46
N THR A 373 7.84 -20.19 2.60
CA THR A 373 6.75 -19.42 3.22
C THR A 373 6.47 -18.12 2.45
N LYS A 374 7.50 -17.45 1.92
CA LYS A 374 7.31 -16.26 1.08
C LYS A 374 6.69 -16.61 -0.28
N ALA A 375 7.11 -17.73 -0.88
CA ALA A 375 6.49 -18.23 -2.11
C ALA A 375 5.00 -18.56 -1.89
N PHE A 376 4.65 -19.18 -0.76
CA PHE A 376 3.26 -19.44 -0.39
C PHE A 376 2.48 -18.16 -0.11
N TYR A 377 3.08 -17.17 0.56
CA TYR A 377 2.50 -15.84 0.75
C TYR A 377 2.11 -15.19 -0.59
N PHE A 378 3.00 -15.18 -1.58
CA PHE A 378 2.69 -14.61 -2.90
C PHE A 378 1.56 -15.35 -3.61
N ALA A 379 1.49 -16.68 -3.48
CA ALA A 379 0.38 -17.46 -4.04
C ALA A 379 -0.96 -17.09 -3.37
N ILE A 380 -0.98 -16.99 -2.04
CA ILE A 380 -2.16 -16.60 -1.26
C ILE A 380 -2.59 -15.16 -1.58
N ASP A 381 -1.65 -14.22 -1.70
CA ASP A 381 -1.94 -12.83 -2.04
C ASP A 381 -2.53 -12.68 -3.45
N ALA A 382 -2.02 -13.45 -4.42
CA ALA A 382 -2.59 -13.52 -5.76
C ALA A 382 -4.02 -14.08 -5.75
N PHE A 383 -4.30 -15.11 -4.93
CA PHE A 383 -5.65 -15.63 -4.77
C PHE A 383 -6.58 -14.62 -4.10
N VAL A 384 -6.15 -13.98 -3.01
CA VAL A 384 -6.94 -12.93 -2.34
C VAL A 384 -7.26 -11.79 -3.30
N THR A 385 -6.29 -11.35 -4.10
CA THR A 385 -6.47 -10.29 -5.08
C THR A 385 -7.43 -10.70 -6.19
N SER A 386 -7.31 -11.93 -6.69
CA SER A 386 -8.19 -12.44 -7.76
C SER A 386 -9.62 -12.67 -7.26
N GLU A 387 -9.80 -13.17 -6.04
CA GLU A 387 -11.12 -13.34 -5.41
C GLU A 387 -11.78 -11.98 -5.21
N ARG A 388 -11.02 -11.00 -4.69
CA ARG A 388 -11.50 -9.61 -4.57
C ARG A 388 -11.95 -9.08 -5.92
N ILE A 389 -11.09 -9.11 -6.94
CA ILE A 389 -11.41 -8.62 -8.29
C ILE A 389 -12.64 -9.33 -8.88
N GLY A 390 -12.74 -10.65 -8.74
CA GLY A 390 -13.85 -11.41 -9.29
C GLY A 390 -15.19 -11.04 -8.65
N MET A 391 -15.25 -10.82 -7.34
CA MET A 391 -16.47 -10.34 -6.66
C MET A 391 -16.87 -8.91 -7.06
N PHE A 392 -15.99 -8.13 -7.70
CA PHE A 392 -16.36 -6.82 -8.26
C PHE A 392 -16.98 -6.92 -9.65
N ILE A 393 -16.65 -7.98 -10.42
CA ILE A 393 -17.05 -8.12 -11.83
C ILE A 393 -18.31 -8.99 -11.98
N GLY A 394 -18.49 -9.98 -11.09
CA GLY A 394 -19.70 -10.82 -11.02
C GLY A 394 -20.81 -10.17 -10.22
#